data_AF-A0A8B5WQ87-F1
#
_entry.id   AF-A0A8B5WQ87-F1
#
_cell.length_a   1.000
_cell.length_b   1.000
_cell.length_c   1.000
_cell.angle_alpha   90.00
_cell.angle_beta   90.00
_cell.angle_gamma   90.00
#
_symmetry.space_group_name_H-M   'P 1'
#
loop_
_entity.id
_entity.type
_entity.pdbx_description
1 polymer ?
#
loop_
_entity_poly.entity_id
_entity_poly.type
_entity_poly.pdbx_seq_one_letter_code
_entity_poly.pdbx_strand_id
1 'polypeptide(L)'
;MAQQPYQPQRGGQGGRGSGGGFGGHPPEPKSLPAPRPVIYFQPDGSLVPALMDDQAEDLAQNLSQVTTTQLRRFYDDVLTLRQRLAAEQRRGRDKEAAFNDLRADFKMLKAKAVYAHGRSEKTMPRPLLQFFIDHVAAANNAREFEAFCKHFQAVVAFHKFYGENK
;
A
#
# COMPACT_ATOMS: atom_id res chain seq x y z
N MET A 1 67.45 31.38 3.76
CA MET A 1 66.26 30.95 2.99
C MET A 1 66.69 30.83 1.53
N ALA A 2 67.06 29.62 1.10
CA ALA A 2 67.55 29.34 -0.24
C ALA A 2 66.67 28.24 -0.86
N GLN A 3 66.25 28.47 -2.11
CA GLN A 3 65.28 27.67 -2.85
C GLN A 3 65.90 26.32 -3.27
N GLN A 4 65.16 25.22 -3.09
CA GLN A 4 65.49 23.89 -3.58
C GLN A 4 64.93 23.70 -5.01
N PRO A 5 65.72 23.19 -5.98
CA PRO A 5 65.22 22.86 -7.31
C PRO A 5 64.63 21.45 -7.38
N TYR A 6 63.60 21.34 -8.22
CA TYR A 6 62.86 20.14 -8.57
C TYR A 6 63.71 19.20 -9.45
N GLN A 7 63.72 17.89 -9.17
CA GLN A 7 64.17 16.85 -10.09
C GLN A 7 63.03 15.85 -10.35
N PRO A 8 62.75 15.49 -11.61
CA PRO A 8 61.79 14.45 -11.96
C PRO A 8 62.51 13.12 -12.26
N GLN A 9 61.92 11.98 -11.88
CA GLN A 9 62.30 10.71 -12.47
C GLN A 9 61.14 9.72 -12.60
N ARG A 10 61.02 9.19 -13.82
CA ARG A 10 60.01 8.26 -14.36
C ARG A 10 60.32 6.80 -14.00
N GLY A 11 59.25 5.99 -14.07
CA GLY A 11 59.26 4.55 -14.33
C GLY A 11 58.58 3.78 -13.19
N GLY A 12 57.50 3.03 -13.34
CA GLY A 12 56.93 2.35 -14.51
C GLY A 12 56.77 0.87 -14.16
N GLN A 13 55.55 0.41 -13.87
CA GLN A 13 55.16 -1.00 -14.03
C GLN A 13 53.64 -1.17 -13.91
N GLY A 14 53.07 -1.72 -14.96
CA GLY A 14 51.66 -2.08 -15.04
C GLY A 14 51.34 -3.33 -14.22
N GLY A 15 50.11 -3.38 -13.73
CA GLY A 15 49.53 -4.52 -13.03
C GLY A 15 48.03 -4.56 -13.30
N ARG A 16 47.68 -5.25 -14.39
CA ARG A 16 46.46 -5.98 -14.74
C ARG A 16 45.20 -5.77 -13.89
N GLY A 17 44.09 -5.56 -14.59
CA GLY A 17 42.79 -5.30 -14.03
C GLY A 17 42.15 -6.47 -13.29
N SER A 18 41.13 -6.10 -12.53
CA SER A 18 39.96 -6.93 -12.26
C SER A 18 38.75 -6.04 -12.48
N GLY A 19 38.29 -6.00 -13.72
CA GLY A 19 36.95 -5.55 -14.05
C GLY A 19 35.96 -6.54 -13.46
N GLY A 20 35.51 -6.26 -12.25
CA GLY A 20 34.35 -6.92 -11.67
C GLY A 20 33.14 -6.53 -12.51
N GLY A 21 32.70 -7.46 -13.36
CA GLY A 21 31.52 -7.29 -14.19
C GLY A 21 30.30 -7.01 -13.32
N PHE A 22 29.80 -5.78 -13.39
CA PHE A 22 28.44 -5.46 -13.02
C PHE A 22 27.51 -6.04 -14.10
N GLY A 23 27.39 -7.37 -14.12
CA GLY A 23 26.29 -8.08 -14.76
C GLY A 23 25.03 -7.94 -13.91
N GLY A 24 24.66 -6.70 -13.57
CA GLY A 24 23.33 -6.41 -13.07
C GLY A 24 22.45 -6.25 -14.29
N HIS A 25 21.51 -7.18 -14.50
CA HIS A 25 20.33 -6.84 -15.30
C HIS A 25 19.84 -5.47 -14.83
N PRO A 26 19.53 -4.52 -15.72
CA PRO A 26 18.88 -3.29 -15.30
C PRO A 26 17.68 -3.71 -14.46
N PRO A 27 17.53 -3.22 -13.21
CA PRO A 27 16.36 -3.57 -12.41
C PRO A 27 15.15 -3.24 -13.27
N GLU A 28 14.28 -4.21 -13.50
CA GLU A 28 13.01 -3.96 -14.20
C GLU A 28 12.38 -2.72 -13.56
N PRO A 29 11.85 -1.79 -14.36
CA PRO A 29 11.26 -0.57 -13.82
C PRO A 29 10.20 -0.98 -12.80
N LYS A 30 10.34 -0.52 -11.55
CA LYS A 30 9.37 -0.78 -10.48
C LYS A 30 8.02 -0.23 -10.89
N SER A 31 7.19 -1.05 -11.53
CA SER A 31 5.86 -0.68 -11.96
C SER A 31 4.85 -1.02 -10.87
N LEU A 32 3.97 -0.08 -10.55
CA LEU A 32 2.81 -0.36 -9.72
C LEU A 32 1.90 -1.36 -10.43
N PRO A 33 1.24 -2.28 -9.71
CA PRO A 33 0.27 -3.15 -10.34
C PRO A 33 -0.92 -2.33 -10.86
N ALA A 34 -1.51 -2.81 -11.96
CA ALA A 34 -2.73 -2.23 -12.50
C ALA A 34 -3.91 -2.48 -11.55
N PRO A 35 -4.88 -1.55 -11.44
CA PRO A 35 -6.09 -1.77 -10.67
C PRO A 35 -6.96 -2.86 -11.29
N ARG A 36 -7.47 -3.76 -10.45
CA ARG A 36 -8.47 -4.76 -10.81
C ARG A 36 -9.85 -4.21 -10.45
N PRO A 37 -10.89 -4.51 -11.25
CA PRO A 37 -12.25 -4.07 -10.94
C PRO A 37 -12.75 -4.74 -9.66
N VAL A 38 -13.39 -3.95 -8.80
CA VAL A 38 -14.07 -4.44 -7.59
C VAL A 38 -15.55 -4.10 -7.70
N ILE A 39 -16.40 -5.10 -7.54
CA ILE A 39 -17.86 -4.95 -7.52
C ILE A 39 -18.32 -5.05 -6.07
N TYR A 40 -18.81 -3.95 -5.50
CA TYR A 40 -19.30 -3.92 -4.13
C TYR A 40 -20.75 -4.38 -3.99
N PHE A 41 -21.57 -4.08 -5.01
CA PHE A 41 -23.02 -4.29 -4.95
C PHE A 41 -23.47 -5.19 -6.09
N GLN A 42 -24.37 -6.10 -5.75
CA GLN A 42 -25.12 -6.90 -6.72
C GLN A 42 -26.09 -5.99 -7.50
N PRO A 43 -26.62 -6.45 -8.66
CA PRO A 43 -27.59 -5.68 -9.44
C PRO A 43 -28.85 -5.28 -8.68
N ASP A 44 -29.24 -6.05 -7.66
CA ASP A 44 -30.36 -5.75 -6.76
C ASP A 44 -30.04 -4.69 -5.69
N GLY A 45 -28.81 -4.17 -5.69
CA GLY A 45 -28.32 -3.20 -4.72
C GLY A 45 -27.88 -3.80 -3.39
N SER A 46 -27.94 -5.11 -3.17
CA SER A 46 -27.38 -5.72 -1.97
C SER A 46 -25.84 -5.72 -2.01
N LEU A 47 -25.20 -5.67 -0.84
CA LEU A 47 -23.74 -5.77 -0.74
C LEU A 47 -23.31 -7.21 -1.09
N VAL A 48 -22.27 -7.37 -1.89
CA VAL A 48 -21.73 -8.70 -2.25
C VAL A 48 -21.22 -9.40 -0.98
N PRO A 49 -21.83 -10.52 -0.54
CA PRO A 49 -21.47 -11.16 0.73
C PRO A 49 -20.04 -11.71 0.75
N ALA A 50 -19.57 -12.24 -0.39
CA ALA A 50 -18.22 -12.79 -0.55
C ALA A 50 -17.10 -11.79 -0.22
N LEU A 51 -17.36 -10.47 -0.29
CA LEU A 51 -16.40 -9.48 0.18
C LEU A 51 -16.18 -9.57 1.70
N MET A 52 -17.21 -9.85 2.49
CA MET A 52 -17.10 -9.90 3.95
C MET A 52 -16.69 -11.28 4.47
N ASP A 53 -16.63 -12.28 3.59
CA ASP A 53 -16.41 -13.68 3.91
C ASP A 53 -15.19 -14.18 3.12
N ASP A 54 -15.37 -15.09 2.16
CA ASP A 54 -14.31 -15.73 1.34
C ASP A 54 -13.18 -14.79 0.92
N GLN A 55 -13.48 -13.63 0.30
CA GLN A 55 -12.41 -12.73 -0.18
C GLN A 55 -11.65 -12.04 0.95
N ALA A 56 -12.34 -11.71 2.05
CA ALA A 56 -11.68 -11.13 3.20
C ALA A 56 -10.79 -12.15 3.91
N GLU A 57 -11.25 -13.39 3.99
CA GLU A 57 -10.53 -14.51 4.57
C GLU A 57 -9.29 -14.87 3.72
N ASP A 58 -9.46 -15.04 2.41
CA ASP A 58 -8.38 -15.34 1.47
C ASP A 58 -7.28 -14.27 1.54
N LEU A 59 -7.68 -12.99 1.56
CA LEU A 59 -6.70 -11.91 1.71
C LEU A 59 -6.02 -11.99 3.08
N ALA A 60 -6.76 -12.19 4.16
CA ALA A 60 -6.18 -12.31 5.50
C ALA A 60 -5.14 -13.43 5.60
N GLN A 61 -5.39 -14.60 5.01
CA GLN A 61 -4.44 -15.71 4.96
C GLN A 61 -3.18 -15.35 4.15
N ASN A 62 -3.34 -14.68 3.01
CA ASN A 62 -2.24 -14.15 2.18
C ASN A 62 -1.42 -13.05 2.89
N LEU A 63 -1.95 -12.51 3.99
CA LEU A 63 -1.29 -11.52 4.83
C LEU A 63 -0.69 -12.12 6.10
N SER A 64 -0.64 -13.45 6.25
CA SER A 64 -0.13 -14.11 7.47
C SER A 64 1.33 -13.81 7.88
N GLN A 65 2.09 -13.11 7.02
CA GLN A 65 3.43 -12.58 7.28
C GLN A 65 3.45 -11.15 7.84
N VAL A 66 2.33 -10.43 7.72
CA VAL A 66 2.13 -9.08 8.22
C VAL A 66 1.76 -9.17 9.70
N THR A 67 2.32 -8.30 10.53
CA THR A 67 1.93 -8.28 11.94
C THR A 67 0.56 -7.60 12.11
N THR A 68 -0.22 -8.05 13.08
CA THR A 68 -1.51 -7.41 13.43
C THR A 68 -1.33 -5.91 13.70
N THR A 69 -0.23 -5.50 14.32
CA THR A 69 0.09 -4.08 14.57
C THR A 69 0.27 -3.29 13.27
N GLN A 70 0.94 -3.85 12.26
CA GLN A 70 1.12 -3.19 10.97
C GLN A 70 -0.20 -3.04 10.24
N LEU A 71 -0.98 -4.12 10.16
CA LEU A 71 -2.29 -4.10 9.49
C LEU A 71 -3.25 -3.12 10.19
N ARG A 72 -3.23 -3.11 11.53
CA ARG A 72 -4.04 -2.19 12.34
C ARG A 72 -3.74 -0.73 12.06
N ARG A 73 -2.47 -0.34 11.89
CA ARG A 73 -2.11 1.06 11.56
C ARG A 73 -2.77 1.55 10.28
N PHE A 74 -2.83 0.71 9.24
CA PHE A 74 -3.52 1.05 8.00
C PHE A 74 -5.04 1.07 8.18
N TYR A 75 -5.57 0.16 8.99
CA TYR A 75 -6.99 0.15 9.32
C TYR A 75 -7.42 1.38 10.12
N ASP A 76 -6.59 1.86 11.05
CA ASP A 76 -6.84 3.05 11.84
C ASP A 76 -6.95 4.30 10.95
N ASP A 77 -6.10 4.43 9.92
CA ASP A 77 -6.21 5.49 8.91
C ASP A 77 -7.58 5.46 8.20
N VAL A 78 -8.03 4.28 7.78
CA VAL A 78 -9.35 4.10 7.14
C VAL A 78 -10.49 4.41 8.12
N LEU A 79 -10.35 3.99 9.37
CA LEU A 79 -11.32 4.23 10.43
C LEU A 79 -11.46 5.74 10.71
N THR A 80 -10.37 6.49 10.73
CA THR A 80 -10.39 7.96 10.86
C THR A 80 -11.20 8.61 9.74
N LEU A 81 -10.99 8.20 8.49
CA LEU A 81 -11.77 8.72 7.36
C LEU A 81 -13.26 8.39 7.49
N ARG A 82 -13.59 7.15 7.89
CA ARG A 82 -14.97 6.73 8.15
C ARG A 82 -15.62 7.55 9.26
N GLN A 83 -14.91 7.80 10.35
CA GLN A 83 -15.40 8.62 11.46
C GLN A 83 -15.64 10.07 11.05
N ARG A 84 -14.75 10.64 10.22
CA ARG A 84 -14.91 12.00 9.69
C ARG A 84 -16.13 12.11 8.78
N LEU A 85 -16.34 11.14 7.89
CA LEU A 85 -17.55 11.07 7.06
C LEU A 85 -18.82 11.02 7.94
N ALA A 86 -18.84 10.13 8.94
CA ALA A 86 -19.97 9.99 9.85
C ALA A 86 -20.22 11.28 10.68
N ALA A 87 -19.18 12.01 11.05
CA ALA A 87 -19.30 13.27 11.77
C ALA A 87 -19.95 14.37 10.90
N GLU A 88 -19.57 14.47 9.62
CA GLU A 88 -20.18 15.42 8.68
C GLU A 88 -21.65 15.10 8.43
N GLN A 89 -22.01 13.82 8.32
CA GLN A 89 -23.41 13.41 8.20
C GLN A 89 -24.24 13.77 9.45
N ARG A 90 -23.69 13.60 10.66
CA ARG A 90 -24.36 14.01 11.91
C ARG A 90 -24.58 15.52 11.99
N ARG A 91 -23.77 16.31 11.29
CA ARG A 91 -23.93 17.77 11.13
C ARG A 91 -24.98 18.14 10.08
N GLY A 92 -25.68 17.17 9.51
CA GLY A 92 -26.73 17.38 8.51
C GLY A 92 -26.19 17.59 7.10
N ARG A 93 -24.90 17.37 6.86
CA ARG A 93 -24.31 17.50 5.53
C ARG A 93 -24.71 16.31 4.66
N ASP A 94 -24.96 16.57 3.38
CA ASP A 94 -25.13 15.51 2.39
C ASP A 94 -23.91 14.58 2.38
N LYS A 95 -24.18 13.27 2.34
CA LYS A 95 -23.18 12.23 2.49
C LYS A 95 -22.20 12.21 1.32
N GLU A 96 -22.69 12.44 0.10
CA GLU A 96 -21.87 12.40 -1.10
C GLU A 96 -20.99 13.64 -1.18
N ALA A 97 -21.54 14.81 -0.84
CA ALA A 97 -20.75 16.03 -0.69
C ALA A 97 -19.65 15.89 0.37
N ALA A 98 -19.95 15.31 1.52
CA ALA A 98 -18.97 15.04 2.57
C ALA A 98 -17.88 14.05 2.10
N PHE A 99 -18.25 13.02 1.35
CA PHE A 99 -17.28 12.08 0.78
C PHE A 99 -16.40 12.73 -0.29
N ASN A 100 -16.95 13.59 -1.14
CA ASN A 100 -16.17 14.30 -2.17
C ASN A 100 -15.03 15.12 -1.57
N ASP A 101 -15.24 15.77 -0.42
CA ASP A 101 -14.18 16.46 0.32
C ASP A 101 -13.10 15.48 0.85
N LEU A 102 -13.50 14.29 1.26
CA LEU A 102 -12.62 13.24 1.77
C LEU A 102 -11.93 12.43 0.66
N ARG A 103 -12.37 12.58 -0.59
CA ARG A 103 -11.90 11.75 -1.71
C ARG A 103 -10.40 11.89 -1.93
N ALA A 104 -9.84 13.08 -1.70
CA ALA A 104 -8.39 13.30 -1.76
C ALA A 104 -7.65 12.48 -0.70
N ASP A 105 -8.14 12.49 0.55
CA ASP A 105 -7.56 11.73 1.66
C ASP A 105 -7.71 10.22 1.43
N PHE A 106 -8.85 9.77 0.89
CA PHE A 106 -9.05 8.38 0.49
C PHE A 106 -8.05 7.95 -0.60
N LYS A 107 -7.85 8.78 -1.63
CA LYS A 107 -6.82 8.52 -2.66
C LYS A 107 -5.40 8.50 -2.08
N MET A 108 -5.14 9.26 -1.02
CA MET A 108 -3.85 9.26 -0.33
C MET A 108 -3.50 7.90 0.29
N LEU A 109 -4.50 7.06 0.63
CA LEU A 109 -4.25 5.70 1.13
C LEU A 109 -3.44 4.87 0.14
N LYS A 110 -3.73 4.98 -1.17
CA LYS A 110 -2.94 4.33 -2.22
C LYS A 110 -1.50 4.81 -2.20
N ALA A 111 -1.27 6.12 -2.10
CA ALA A 111 0.08 6.67 -2.06
C ALA A 111 0.87 6.21 -0.82
N LYS A 112 0.21 6.18 0.35
CA LYS A 112 0.78 5.64 1.60
C LYS A 112 1.14 4.16 1.46
N ALA A 113 0.27 3.36 0.84
CA ALA A 113 0.53 1.95 0.60
C ALA A 113 1.72 1.74 -0.35
N VAL A 114 1.79 2.50 -1.45
CA VAL A 114 2.94 2.48 -2.38
C VAL A 114 4.24 2.80 -1.66
N TYR A 115 4.26 3.87 -0.85
CA TYR A 115 5.43 4.25 -0.07
C TYR A 115 5.84 3.16 0.93
N ALA A 116 4.88 2.61 1.67
CA ALA A 116 5.14 1.55 2.64
C ALA A 116 5.69 0.28 1.97
N HIS A 117 5.17 -0.10 0.81
CA HIS A 117 5.68 -1.21 0.01
C HIS A 117 7.12 -0.96 -0.45
N GLY A 118 7.39 0.22 -1.00
CA GLY A 118 8.73 0.61 -1.44
C GLY A 118 9.75 0.65 -0.29
N ARG A 119 9.31 0.94 0.93
CA ARG A 119 10.14 0.90 2.14
C ARG A 119 10.35 -0.52 2.66
N SER A 120 9.31 -1.37 2.65
CA SER A 120 9.38 -2.73 3.17
C SER A 120 8.22 -3.58 2.65
N GLU A 121 8.52 -4.53 1.77
CA GLU A 121 7.55 -5.53 1.30
C GLU A 121 7.04 -6.44 2.43
N LYS A 122 7.80 -6.61 3.51
CA LYS A 122 7.34 -7.34 4.70
C LYS A 122 6.19 -6.63 5.42
N THR A 123 6.24 -5.30 5.46
CA THR A 123 5.21 -4.49 6.13
C THR A 123 3.98 -4.27 5.24
N MET A 124 4.22 -4.14 3.95
CA MET A 124 3.18 -3.91 2.94
C MET A 124 3.46 -4.86 1.77
N PRO A 125 3.04 -6.12 1.87
CA PRO A 125 3.27 -7.09 0.82
C PRO A 125 2.39 -6.81 -0.39
N ARG A 126 2.76 -7.38 -1.53
CA ARG A 126 2.08 -7.13 -2.81
C ARG A 126 0.56 -7.36 -2.76
N PRO A 127 0.01 -8.38 -2.07
CA PRO A 127 -1.45 -8.55 -1.94
C PRO A 127 -2.13 -7.37 -1.23
N LEU A 128 -1.55 -6.84 -0.15
CA LEU A 128 -2.10 -5.68 0.56
C LEU A 128 -1.98 -4.40 -0.27
N LEU A 129 -0.87 -4.23 -1.00
CA LEU A 129 -0.72 -3.11 -1.92
C LEU A 129 -1.79 -3.16 -3.04
N GLN A 130 -1.99 -4.34 -3.64
CA GLN A 130 -3.00 -4.55 -4.68
C GLN A 130 -4.39 -4.22 -4.15
N PHE A 131 -4.73 -4.68 -2.94
CA PHE A 131 -5.99 -4.35 -2.26
C PHE A 131 -6.24 -2.83 -2.21
N PHE A 132 -5.29 -2.04 -1.72
CA PHE A 132 -5.47 -0.58 -1.69
C PHE A 132 -5.58 0.04 -3.08
N ILE A 133 -4.84 -0.47 -4.07
CA ILE A 133 -4.90 0.03 -5.45
C ILE A 133 -6.27 -0.23 -6.07
N ASP A 134 -6.80 -1.43 -5.88
CA ASP A 134 -8.08 -1.88 -6.44
C ASP A 134 -9.23 -1.09 -5.82
N HIS A 135 -9.29 -1.03 -4.49
CA HIS A 135 -10.40 -0.39 -3.80
C HIS A 135 -10.40 1.13 -3.94
N VAL A 136 -9.24 1.80 -3.97
CA VAL A 136 -9.16 3.24 -4.23
C VAL A 136 -9.57 3.59 -5.67
N ALA A 137 -9.33 2.70 -6.63
CA ALA A 137 -9.78 2.89 -8.01
C ALA A 137 -11.30 2.64 -8.15
N ALA A 138 -11.82 1.64 -7.44
CA ALA A 138 -13.22 1.22 -7.57
C ALA A 138 -14.19 2.09 -6.77
N ALA A 139 -13.86 2.50 -5.54
CA ALA A 139 -14.77 3.25 -4.68
C ALA A 139 -14.80 4.75 -5.04
N ASN A 140 -15.85 5.17 -5.73
CA ASN A 140 -16.01 6.51 -6.29
C ASN A 140 -17.12 7.33 -5.66
N ASN A 141 -17.96 6.70 -4.82
CA ASN A 141 -19.01 7.38 -4.05
C ASN A 141 -18.98 6.95 -2.58
N ALA A 142 -19.74 7.65 -1.73
CA ALA A 142 -19.75 7.41 -0.29
C ALA A 142 -20.20 5.99 0.08
N ARG A 143 -21.10 5.42 -0.71
CA ARG A 143 -21.67 4.09 -0.49
C ARG A 143 -20.62 2.99 -0.72
N GLU A 144 -19.85 3.08 -1.79
CA GLU A 144 -18.75 2.17 -2.10
C GLU A 144 -17.59 2.32 -1.12
N PHE A 145 -17.30 3.54 -0.67
CA PHE A 145 -16.30 3.77 0.38
C PHE A 145 -16.67 3.07 1.69
N GLU A 146 -17.94 3.09 2.09
CA GLU A 146 -18.41 2.34 3.26
C GLU A 146 -18.30 0.83 3.06
N ALA A 147 -18.60 0.34 1.85
CA ALA A 147 -18.43 -1.07 1.51
C ALA A 147 -16.96 -1.49 1.63
N PHE A 148 -16.03 -0.67 1.12
CA PHE A 148 -14.59 -0.84 1.33
C PHE A 148 -14.22 -0.88 2.83
N CYS A 149 -14.75 0.03 3.64
CA CYS A 149 -14.45 0.06 5.07
C CYS A 149 -14.89 -1.23 5.78
N LYS A 150 -16.08 -1.76 5.42
CA LYS A 150 -16.58 -3.02 5.97
C LYS A 150 -15.71 -4.20 5.51
N HIS A 151 -15.32 -4.22 4.23
CA HIS A 151 -14.47 -5.27 3.69
C HIS A 151 -13.11 -5.30 4.39
N PHE A 152 -12.47 -4.13 4.55
CA PHE A 152 -11.19 -4.06 5.25
C PHE A 152 -11.32 -4.45 6.73
N GLN A 153 -12.43 -4.10 7.38
CA GLN A 153 -12.72 -4.55 8.74
C GLN A 153 -12.80 -6.08 8.83
N ALA A 154 -13.44 -6.74 7.85
CA ALA A 154 -13.50 -8.20 7.79
C ALA A 154 -12.11 -8.82 7.62
N VAL A 155 -11.29 -8.28 6.71
CA VAL A 155 -9.89 -8.71 6.50
C VAL A 155 -9.09 -8.62 7.79
N VAL A 156 -9.20 -7.51 8.54
CA VAL A 156 -8.51 -7.33 9.82
C VAL A 156 -8.99 -8.33 10.87
N ALA A 157 -10.28 -8.65 10.90
CA ALA A 157 -10.86 -9.63 11.81
C ALA A 157 -10.35 -11.05 11.54
N PHE A 158 -10.42 -11.51 10.29
CA PHE A 158 -9.85 -12.81 9.89
C PHE A 158 -8.34 -12.86 10.11
N HIS A 159 -7.62 -11.79 9.77
CA HIS A 159 -6.18 -11.73 9.98
C HIS A 159 -5.81 -11.87 11.46
N LYS A 160 -6.60 -11.25 12.36
CA LYS A 160 -6.39 -11.40 13.79
C LYS A 160 -6.54 -12.87 14.22
N PHE A 161 -7.58 -13.54 13.76
CA PHE A 161 -7.80 -14.97 14.02
C PHE A 161 -6.63 -15.85 13.56
N TYR A 162 -6.09 -15.59 12.36
CA TYR A 162 -4.95 -16.34 11.83
C TYR A 162 -3.59 -15.97 12.46
N GLY A 163 -3.46 -14.73 12.91
CA GLY A 163 -2.23 -14.21 13.54
C GLY A 163 -2.08 -14.59 15.03
N GLU A 164 -3.16 -14.91 15.73
CA GLU A 164 -3.13 -15.38 17.13
C GLU A 164 -2.72 -16.87 17.26
N ASN A 165 -2.70 -17.62 16.14
CA ASN A 165 -2.38 -19.05 16.09
C ASN A 165 -0.95 -19.37 15.59
N LYS A 166 -0.03 -18.39 15.58
CA LYS A 166 1.38 -18.57 15.20
C LYS A 166 2.35 -18.17 16.31
#